data_AF-A0A9C9TJY5-F1
#
_entry.id   AF-A0A9C9TJY5-F1
#
_cell.length_a   1.000
_cell.length_b   1.000
_cell.length_c   1.000
_cell.angle_alpha   90.00
_cell.angle_beta   90.00
_cell.angle_gamma   90.00
#
_symmetry.space_group_name_H-M   'P 1'
#
loop_
_entity.id
_entity.type
_entity.pdbx_description
1 polymer ?
#
loop_
_entity_poly.entity_id
_entity_poly.type
_entity_poly.pdbx_seq_one_letter_code
_entity_poly.pdbx_strand_id
1 'polypeptide(L)'
;GWRAGGLIAQFLPEAPERMRLPDLPGGDAPEGADDPEGSFEPDDAWVEVRALVDTIDASELADPDVGVERLLFRLFHERGVRVFPAKPVADDCSCTRERIRDVLSNFSQEEIGESVEDGKIAVTCEFCGEGYEFDPAEFEADATSDGGKPSE
;
A
#
# COMPACT_ATOMS: atom_id res chain seq x y z
N GLY A 1 15.18 12.79 14.19
CA GLY A 1 13.88 12.39 13.62
C GLY A 1 13.97 10.94 13.19
N TRP A 2 12.84 10.25 13.10
CA TRP A 2 12.77 8.91 12.52
C TRP A 2 12.98 9.01 11.00
N ARG A 3 13.72 8.05 10.44
CA ARG A 3 13.96 7.93 8.99
C ARG A 3 13.76 6.47 8.60
N ALA A 4 13.26 6.27 7.39
CA ALA A 4 13.05 4.95 6.81
C ALA A 4 13.46 5.00 5.34
N GLY A 5 13.92 3.86 4.84
CA GLY A 5 14.27 3.67 3.43
C GLY A 5 14.13 2.20 3.07
N GLY A 6 13.99 1.93 1.78
CA GLY A 6 13.83 0.57 1.27
C GLY A 6 14.17 0.51 -0.21
N LEU A 7 14.47 -0.69 -0.68
CA LEU A 7 14.77 -0.97 -2.07
C LEU A 7 13.95 -2.18 -2.51
N ILE A 8 13.42 -2.10 -3.74
CA ILE A 8 12.76 -3.21 -4.41
C ILE A 8 13.51 -3.47 -5.71
N ALA A 9 13.89 -4.72 -5.93
CA ALA A 9 14.47 -5.18 -7.18
C ALA A 9 13.47 -6.09 -7.89
N GLN A 10 13.29 -5.86 -9.19
CA GLN A 10 12.45 -6.69 -10.05
C GLN A 10 13.00 -6.75 -11.47
N PHE A 11 12.79 -7.86 -12.15
CA PHE A 11 12.94 -7.89 -13.59
C PHE A 11 11.85 -7.06 -14.28
N LEU A 12 12.21 -6.42 -15.39
CA LEU A 12 11.24 -5.77 -16.25
C LEU A 12 10.32 -6.81 -16.91
N PRO A 13 9.07 -6.45 -17.23
CA PRO A 13 8.12 -7.36 -17.89
C PRO A 13 8.63 -8.01 -19.18
N GLU A 14 9.51 -7.33 -19.90
CA GLU A 14 10.07 -7.74 -21.19
C GLU A 14 11.51 -8.28 -21.07
N ALA A 15 12.01 -8.48 -19.86
CA ALA A 15 13.36 -9.02 -19.65
C ALA A 15 13.42 -10.47 -20.16
N PRO A 16 14.32 -10.82 -21.09
CA PRO A 16 14.43 -12.18 -21.63
C PRO A 16 14.76 -13.24 -20.58
N GLU A 17 15.29 -12.82 -19.42
CA GLU A 17 15.59 -13.62 -18.22
C GLU A 17 14.32 -14.04 -17.45
N ARG A 18 13.12 -13.56 -17.84
CA ARG A 18 11.81 -14.05 -17.34
C ARG A 18 11.45 -15.46 -17.81
N MET A 19 12.32 -16.17 -18.50
CA MET A 19 11.99 -17.49 -19.01
C MET A 19 11.98 -18.53 -17.87
N ARG A 20 10.77 -18.76 -17.35
CA ARG A 20 10.23 -19.97 -16.69
C ARG A 20 10.25 -19.98 -15.15
N LEU A 21 9.23 -19.35 -14.55
CA LEU A 21 8.35 -20.18 -13.73
C LEU A 21 7.24 -20.67 -14.66
N PRO A 22 7.01 -21.99 -14.80
CA PRO A 22 5.72 -22.47 -15.27
C PRO A 22 4.64 -21.88 -14.37
N ASP A 23 3.44 -21.63 -14.92
CA ASP A 23 2.27 -21.34 -14.09
C ASP A 23 2.21 -22.35 -12.94
N LEU A 24 1.97 -21.88 -11.71
CA LEU A 24 1.73 -22.75 -10.57
C LEU A 24 0.62 -23.73 -10.97
N PRO A 25 0.82 -25.05 -10.90
CA PRO A 25 -0.23 -25.99 -11.23
C PRO A 25 -1.42 -25.73 -10.28
N GLY A 26 -2.63 -25.70 -10.82
CA GLY A 26 -3.87 -25.40 -10.08
C GLY A 26 -4.28 -26.47 -9.06
N GLY A 27 -3.34 -27.17 -8.43
CA GLY A 27 -3.57 -28.26 -7.49
C GLY A 27 -3.86 -29.63 -8.13
N ASP A 28 -3.99 -29.70 -9.46
CA ASP A 28 -4.39 -30.90 -10.21
C ASP A 28 -3.20 -31.69 -10.81
N ALA A 29 -1.98 -31.45 -10.34
CA ALA A 29 -0.82 -32.19 -10.82
C ALA A 29 -0.90 -33.66 -10.39
N PRO A 30 -0.65 -34.65 -11.28
CA PRO A 30 -0.69 -36.05 -10.92
C PRO A 30 0.41 -36.40 -9.90
N GLU A 31 0.14 -37.36 -8.99
CA GLU A 31 1.14 -37.86 -8.05
C GLU A 31 2.37 -38.40 -8.81
N GLY A 32 3.53 -37.76 -8.60
CA GLY A 32 4.77 -38.07 -9.30
C GLY A 32 5.03 -37.25 -10.57
N ALA A 33 4.24 -36.22 -10.85
CA ALA A 33 4.66 -35.13 -11.75
C ALA A 33 5.98 -34.54 -11.22
N ASP A 34 6.90 -34.21 -12.12
CA ASP A 34 8.13 -33.49 -11.78
C ASP A 34 7.75 -32.28 -10.92
N ASP A 35 8.25 -32.23 -9.69
CA ASP A 35 8.05 -31.09 -8.80
C ASP A 35 8.73 -29.86 -9.46
N PRO A 36 7.97 -28.88 -9.97
CA PRO A 36 8.57 -27.70 -10.56
C PRO A 36 9.28 -26.83 -9.50
N GLU A 37 9.05 -27.05 -8.20
CA GLU A 37 9.79 -26.40 -7.11
C GLU A 37 11.23 -26.93 -6.98
N GLY A 38 11.53 -28.12 -7.49
CA GLY A 38 12.82 -28.78 -7.30
C GLY A 38 13.96 -28.40 -8.27
N SER A 39 13.68 -27.64 -9.34
CA SER A 39 14.66 -27.36 -10.40
C SER A 39 14.74 -25.88 -10.83
N PHE A 40 14.36 -24.96 -9.96
CA PHE A 40 14.58 -23.54 -10.21
C PHE A 40 16.04 -23.17 -9.93
N GLU A 41 16.86 -23.14 -10.99
CA GLU A 41 18.16 -22.46 -10.94
C GLU A 41 17.93 -20.94 -11.11
N PRO A 42 18.21 -20.11 -10.09
CA PRO A 42 18.01 -18.67 -10.20
C PRO A 42 18.95 -18.10 -11.26
N ASP A 43 18.42 -17.23 -12.11
CA ASP A 43 19.19 -16.52 -13.13
C ASP A 43 20.39 -15.78 -12.50
N ASP A 44 21.55 -15.83 -13.18
CA ASP A 44 22.81 -15.24 -12.69
C ASP A 44 22.66 -13.75 -12.39
N ALA A 45 21.89 -13.00 -13.20
CA ALA A 45 21.63 -11.59 -12.95
C ALA A 45 20.80 -11.39 -11.68
N TRP A 46 19.88 -12.31 -11.37
CA TRP A 46 19.13 -12.29 -10.11
C TRP A 46 20.01 -12.61 -8.90
N VAL A 47 20.93 -13.57 -9.05
CA VAL A 47 21.92 -13.90 -7.99
C VAL A 47 22.81 -12.69 -7.71
N GLU A 48 23.32 -12.04 -8.75
CA GLU A 48 24.16 -10.84 -8.64
C GLU A 48 23.41 -9.67 -7.98
N VAL A 49 22.20 -9.35 -8.45
CA VAL A 49 21.39 -8.26 -7.89
C VAL A 49 21.10 -8.50 -6.41
N ARG A 50 20.74 -9.72 -6.02
CA ARG A 50 20.54 -10.06 -4.60
C ARG A 50 21.82 -9.88 -3.79
N ALA A 51 22.93 -10.43 -4.27
CA ALA A 51 24.21 -10.32 -3.58
C ALA A 51 24.64 -8.86 -3.35
N LEU A 52 24.39 -7.97 -4.33
CA LEU A 52 24.66 -6.54 -4.20
C LEU A 52 23.69 -5.87 -3.22
N VAL A 53 22.39 -6.11 -3.34
CA VAL A 53 21.37 -5.52 -2.45
C VAL A 53 21.58 -5.95 -0.99
N ASP A 54 22.01 -7.18 -0.75
CA ASP A 54 22.31 -7.70 0.59
C ASP A 54 23.50 -7.00 1.26
N THR A 55 24.32 -6.25 0.52
CA THR A 55 25.42 -5.45 1.09
C THR A 55 24.99 -4.10 1.65
N ILE A 56 23.74 -3.67 1.39
CA ILE A 56 23.24 -2.37 1.81
C ILE A 56 23.01 -2.37 3.32
N ASP A 57 23.65 -1.44 4.04
CA ASP A 57 23.34 -1.24 5.45
C ASP A 57 22.03 -0.44 5.63
N ALA A 58 21.28 -0.73 6.69
CA ALA A 58 20.04 -0.01 6.99
C ALA A 58 20.26 1.51 7.17
N SER A 59 21.44 1.91 7.67
CA SER A 59 21.82 3.32 7.76
C SER A 59 21.97 3.97 6.39
N GLU A 60 22.49 3.28 5.37
CA GLU A 60 22.66 3.82 4.02
C GLU A 60 21.32 4.06 3.33
N LEU A 61 20.29 3.24 3.60
CA LEU A 61 18.94 3.43 3.07
C LEU A 61 18.25 4.68 3.62
N ALA A 62 18.64 5.12 4.82
CA ALA A 62 18.00 6.22 5.54
C ALA A 62 18.93 7.45 5.70
N ASP A 63 20.10 7.44 5.08
CA ASP A 63 21.11 8.51 5.19
C ASP A 63 20.81 9.65 4.19
N PRO A 64 20.54 10.89 4.65
CA PRO A 64 20.28 12.04 3.78
C PRO A 64 21.52 12.48 2.98
N ASP A 65 22.72 12.13 3.42
CA ASP A 65 23.98 12.46 2.75
C ASP A 65 24.30 11.44 1.64
N VAL A 66 23.68 10.26 1.71
CA VAL A 66 23.71 9.22 0.66
C VAL A 66 22.42 9.29 -0.15
N GLY A 67 22.38 10.18 -1.14
CA GLY A 67 21.26 10.23 -2.08
C GLY A 67 21.07 8.89 -2.84
N VAL A 68 19.82 8.58 -3.20
CA VAL A 68 19.43 7.32 -3.89
C VAL A 68 20.29 7.05 -5.13
N GLU A 69 20.56 8.06 -5.94
CA GLU A 69 21.43 7.95 -7.12
C GLU A 69 22.84 7.46 -6.78
N ARG A 70 23.40 7.94 -5.66
CA ARG A 70 24.73 7.55 -5.20
C ARG A 70 24.74 6.12 -4.67
N LEU A 71 23.71 5.73 -3.92
CA LEU A 71 23.55 4.35 -3.45
C LEU A 71 23.46 3.38 -4.63
N LEU A 72 22.57 3.66 -5.60
CA LEU A 72 22.40 2.82 -6.79
C LEU A 72 23.67 2.77 -7.64
N PHE A 73 24.41 3.88 -7.77
CA PHE A 73 25.70 3.87 -8.45
C PHE A 73 26.73 2.99 -7.73
N ARG A 74 26.86 3.10 -6.39
CA ARG A 74 27.78 2.23 -5.63
C ARG A 74 27.50 0.76 -5.88
N LEU A 75 26.22 0.37 -5.87
CA LEU A 75 25.79 -1.02 -6.07
C LEU A 75 26.01 -1.50 -7.51
N PHE A 76 25.61 -0.71 -8.52
CA PHE A 76 25.44 -1.21 -9.90
C PHE A 76 26.36 -0.54 -10.95
N HIS A 77 27.40 0.19 -10.54
CA HIS A 77 28.26 0.92 -11.49
C HIS A 77 28.95 0.03 -12.53
N GLU A 78 29.28 -1.23 -12.22
CA GLU A 78 29.97 -2.13 -13.15
C GLU A 78 29.13 -2.51 -14.37
N ARG A 79 27.81 -2.72 -14.17
CA ARG A 79 26.84 -3.04 -15.24
C ARG A 79 26.25 -1.79 -15.90
N GLY A 80 26.43 -0.64 -15.26
CA GLY A 80 25.86 0.65 -15.66
C GLY A 80 24.48 0.87 -15.06
N VAL A 81 24.26 2.08 -14.53
CA VAL A 81 23.01 2.47 -13.89
C VAL A 81 22.33 3.60 -14.67
N ARG A 82 21.01 3.50 -14.86
CA ARG A 82 20.18 4.59 -15.37
C ARG A 82 19.15 4.96 -14.32
N VAL A 83 19.17 6.21 -13.89
CA VAL A 83 18.22 6.75 -12.92
C VAL A 83 17.19 7.62 -13.63
N PHE A 84 15.94 7.54 -13.17
CA PHE A 84 14.82 8.34 -13.64
C PHE A 84 14.48 9.43 -12.63
N PRO A 85 13.74 10.49 -13.04
CA PRO A 85 13.29 11.52 -12.11
C PRO A 85 12.54 10.93 -10.91
N ALA A 86 12.94 11.33 -9.71
CA ALA A 86 12.28 10.92 -8.49
C ALA A 86 10.81 11.38 -8.47
N LYS A 87 9.94 10.53 -7.92
CA LYS A 87 8.56 10.90 -7.61
C LYS A 87 8.46 11.22 -6.11
N PRO A 88 7.92 12.39 -5.74
CA PRO A 88 7.71 12.69 -4.33
C PRO A 88 6.72 11.68 -3.75
N VAL A 89 7.01 11.21 -2.55
CA VAL A 89 6.11 10.39 -1.74
C VAL A 89 5.68 11.26 -0.57
N ALA A 90 4.38 11.37 -0.35
CA ALA A 90 3.79 12.14 0.73
C ALA A 90 2.65 11.33 1.35
N ASP A 91 2.39 11.59 2.62
CA ASP A 91 1.12 11.23 3.24
C ASP A 91 0.06 12.23 2.73
N ASP A 92 -0.89 11.72 1.96
CA ASP A 92 -1.92 12.52 1.28
C ASP A 92 -3.27 11.81 1.40
N CYS A 93 -3.73 11.64 2.64
CA CYS A 93 -5.03 11.04 2.90
C CYS A 93 -6.15 11.99 2.50
N SER A 94 -7.15 11.44 1.81
CA SER A 94 -8.25 12.23 1.28
C SER A 94 -9.43 12.39 2.26
N CYS A 95 -9.32 11.90 3.51
CA CYS A 95 -10.36 12.10 4.50
C CYS A 95 -10.47 13.59 4.87
N THR A 96 -11.71 14.05 5.05
CA THR A 96 -12.00 15.38 5.61
C THR A 96 -13.19 15.24 6.54
N ARG A 97 -13.40 16.22 7.42
CA ARG A 97 -14.55 16.23 8.32
C ARG A 97 -15.86 16.13 7.55
N GLU A 98 -15.97 16.84 6.43
CA GLU A 98 -17.16 16.84 5.57
C GLU A 98 -17.40 15.46 4.97
N ARG A 99 -16.36 14.80 4.44
CA ARG A 99 -16.50 13.45 3.88
C ARG A 99 -16.93 12.43 4.93
N ILE A 100 -16.37 12.53 6.15
CA ILE A 100 -16.78 11.65 7.25
C ILE A 100 -18.22 11.97 7.69
N ARG A 101 -18.62 13.24 7.74
CA ARG A 101 -20.01 13.65 8.00
C ARG A 101 -20.96 13.07 6.95
N ASP A 102 -20.59 13.13 5.67
CA ASP A 102 -21.43 12.61 4.59
C ASP A 102 -21.61 11.09 4.70
N VAL A 103 -20.57 10.36 5.13
CA VAL A 103 -20.68 8.92 5.43
C VAL A 103 -21.69 8.70 6.57
N LEU A 104 -21.52 9.40 7.70
CA LEU A 104 -22.44 9.30 8.85
C LEU A 104 -23.88 9.70 8.50
N SER A 105 -24.06 10.64 7.58
CA SER A 105 -25.40 11.09 7.14
C SER A 105 -26.19 10.01 6.39
N ASN A 106 -25.55 8.91 5.95
CA ASN A 106 -26.24 7.76 5.36
C ASN A 106 -26.75 6.76 6.41
N PHE A 107 -26.40 6.93 7.68
CA PHE A 107 -26.84 6.04 8.75
C PHE A 107 -28.25 6.42 9.18
N SER A 108 -29.02 5.43 9.63
CA SER A 108 -30.30 5.65 10.29
C SER A 108 -30.10 6.37 11.63
N GLN A 109 -31.18 6.97 12.14
CA GLN A 109 -31.15 7.63 13.46
C GLN A 109 -30.82 6.65 14.59
N GLU A 110 -31.19 5.38 14.45
CA GLU A 110 -30.83 4.32 15.39
C GLU A 110 -29.31 4.07 15.37
N GLU A 111 -28.72 3.87 14.18
CA GLU A 111 -27.27 3.68 14.02
C GLU A 111 -26.46 4.89 14.50
N ILE A 112 -26.95 6.12 14.25
CA ILE A 112 -26.36 7.35 14.81
C ILE A 112 -26.41 7.32 16.34
N GLY A 113 -27.54 6.96 16.93
CA GLY A 113 -27.73 6.84 18.37
C GLY A 113 -26.81 5.78 19.01
N GLU A 114 -26.65 4.63 18.35
CA GLU A 114 -25.73 3.57 18.78
C GLU A 114 -24.25 3.98 18.67
N SER A 115 -23.93 4.92 17.79
CA SER A 115 -22.56 5.43 17.60
C SER A 115 -22.16 6.50 18.63
N VAL A 116 -23.07 6.92 19.52
CA VAL A 116 -22.78 7.97 20.52
C VAL A 116 -22.08 7.36 21.74
N GLU A 117 -20.88 7.86 22.01
CA GLU A 117 -20.12 7.56 23.21
C GLU A 117 -19.75 8.87 23.92
N ASP A 118 -19.98 8.95 25.24
CA ASP A 118 -19.73 10.16 26.04
C ASP A 118 -20.35 11.46 25.45
N GLY A 119 -21.49 11.34 24.77
CA GLY A 119 -22.24 12.45 24.19
C GLY A 119 -21.71 12.94 22.83
N LYS A 120 -20.80 12.21 22.18
CA LYS A 120 -20.25 12.54 20.86
C LYS A 120 -20.11 11.30 19.99
N ILE A 121 -19.96 11.50 18.69
CA ILE A 121 -19.58 10.44 17.75
C ILE A 121 -18.11 10.68 17.39
N ALA A 122 -17.25 9.71 17.70
CA ALA A 122 -15.83 9.75 17.39
C ALA A 122 -15.50 8.78 16.24
N VAL A 123 -14.86 9.28 15.20
CA VAL A 123 -14.44 8.47 14.04
C VAL A 123 -12.94 8.64 13.82
N THR A 124 -12.21 7.54 13.81
CA THR A 124 -10.79 7.52 13.41
C THR A 124 -10.69 7.09 11.96
N CYS A 125 -9.96 7.83 11.14
CA CYS A 125 -9.67 7.40 9.78
C CYS A 125 -8.70 6.23 9.79
N GLU A 126 -9.12 5.04 9.34
CA GLU A 126 -8.28 3.84 9.29
C GLU A 126 -7.10 3.92 8.29
N PHE A 127 -7.01 4.99 7.50
CA PHE A 127 -5.90 5.21 6.56
C PHE A 127 -4.79 6.09 7.15
N CYS A 128 -5.14 7.26 7.70
CA CYS A 128 -4.15 8.21 8.25
C CYS A 128 -4.17 8.33 9.78
N GLY A 129 -5.15 7.75 10.46
CA GLY A 129 -5.31 7.83 11.90
C GLY A 129 -5.88 9.15 12.42
N GLU A 130 -6.25 10.10 11.54
CA GLU A 130 -6.86 11.37 11.96
C GLU A 130 -8.22 11.12 12.65
N GLY A 131 -8.43 11.79 13.78
CA GLY A 131 -9.65 11.68 14.58
C GLY A 131 -10.64 12.80 14.28
N TYR A 132 -11.90 12.45 14.10
CA TYR A 132 -13.00 13.37 13.86
C TYR A 132 -14.06 13.22 14.95
N GLU A 133 -14.56 14.34 15.46
CA GLU A 133 -15.65 14.37 16.44
C GLU A 133 -16.86 15.12 15.88
N PHE A 134 -18.03 14.56 16.12
CA PHE A 134 -19.31 15.12 15.70
C PHE A 134 -20.30 15.18 16.87
N ASP A 135 -21.10 16.24 16.89
CA ASP A 135 -22.27 16.33 17.76
C ASP A 135 -23.40 15.48 17.15
N PRO A 136 -24.04 14.55 17.88
CA PRO A 136 -25.16 13.77 17.36
C PRO A 136 -26.29 14.64 16.79
N ALA A 137 -26.47 15.85 17.32
CA ALA A 137 -27.46 16.81 16.82
C ALA A 137 -27.18 17.27 15.37
N GLU A 138 -25.96 17.08 14.84
CA GLU A 138 -25.64 17.36 13.42
C GLU A 138 -26.38 16.44 12.44
N PHE A 139 -26.94 15.33 12.92
CA PHE A 139 -27.57 14.28 12.13
C PHE A 139 -29.03 14.03 12.48
N GLU A 140 -29.59 14.71 13.49
CA GLU A 140 -31.02 14.66 13.77
C GLU A 140 -31.78 15.21 12.55
N ALA A 141 -32.62 14.39 11.94
CA ALA A 141 -33.42 14.83 10.80
C ALA A 141 -34.33 15.98 11.24
N ASP A 142 -34.25 17.13 10.55
CA ASP A 142 -35.35 18.10 10.56
C ASP A 142 -36.61 17.31 10.20
N ALA A 143 -37.57 17.25 11.13
CA ALA A 143 -38.83 16.51 11.01
C ALA A 143 -39.78 17.08 9.91
N THR A 144 -39.23 17.68 8.86
CA THR A 144 -39.91 18.37 7.77
C THR A 144 -39.19 18.16 6.44
N SER A 145 -39.02 16.91 6.00
CA SER A 145 -39.13 16.59 4.57
C SER A 145 -39.65 15.17 4.41
N ASP A 146 -40.98 15.07 4.47
CA ASP A 146 -41.74 14.02 3.80
C ASP A 146 -41.33 13.99 2.33
N GLY A 147 -40.95 12.81 1.87
CA GLY A 147 -40.43 12.56 0.53
C GLY A 147 -40.37 11.07 0.27
N GLY A 148 -41.43 10.35 0.63
CA GLY A 148 -41.60 8.95 0.27
C GLY A 148 -41.40 8.76 -1.24
N LYS A 149 -40.55 7.79 -1.60
CA LYS A 149 -40.51 7.26 -2.96
C LYS A 149 -41.16 5.88 -2.93
N PRO A 150 -42.20 5.62 -3.74
CA PRO A 150 -42.89 4.35 -3.75
C PRO A 150 -42.02 3.25 -4.33
N SER A 151 -42.21 2.06 -3.78
CA SER A 151 -41.74 0.77 -4.27
C SER A 151 -42.25 0.48 -5.69
N GLU A 152 -41.34 0.07 -6.57
CA GLU A 152 -41.57 -0.85 -7.69
C GLU A 152 -40.64 -2.05 -7.53
#